data_AF-A0A970CXI1-F1
#
_entry.id   AF-A0A970CXI1-F1
#
_cell.length_a   1.000
_cell.length_b   1.000
_cell.length_c   1.000
_cell.angle_alpha   90.00
_cell.angle_beta   90.00
_cell.angle_gamma   90.00
#
_symmetry.space_group_name_H-M   'P 1'
#
loop_
_entity.id
_entity.type
_entity.pdbx_description
1 polymer ?
#
loop_
_entity_poly.entity_id
_entity_poly.type
_entity_poly.pdbx_seq_one_letter_code
_entity_poly.pdbx_strand_id
1 'polypeptide(L)'
;MWKAKELESIKKKTIFKKSILLTLLTVIIGSGFFSSMPLGTSYEGELQDISYIEFLYDLSYKKDNKTVREHKIFDEIIKMIKKAEEFMIIDIFLFNDDYDRKNEFPPL
;
A
#
# COMPACT_ATOMS: atom_id res chain seq x y z
N MET A 1 8.21 -38.16 -42.55
CA MET A 1 9.17 -37.03 -42.66
C MET A 1 8.48 -35.65 -42.62
N TRP A 2 7.31 -35.46 -43.25
CA TRP A 2 6.59 -34.16 -43.25
C TRP A 2 6.10 -33.68 -41.86
N LYS A 3 5.46 -34.56 -41.08
CA LYS A 3 4.95 -34.22 -39.72
C LYS A 3 6.05 -33.79 -38.72
N ALA A 4 7.27 -34.31 -38.85
CA ALA A 4 8.37 -33.97 -37.93
C ALA A 4 8.85 -32.52 -38.14
N LYS A 5 8.94 -32.06 -39.40
CA LYS A 5 9.29 -30.66 -39.73
C LYS A 5 8.22 -29.67 -39.26
N GLU A 6 6.95 -30.07 -39.32
CA GLU A 6 5.83 -29.24 -38.85
C GLU A 6 5.85 -29.08 -37.31
N LEU A 7 6.10 -30.17 -36.58
CA LEU A 7 6.24 -30.14 -35.12
C LEU A 7 7.45 -29.29 -34.66
N GLU A 8 8.58 -29.37 -35.37
CA GLU A 8 9.75 -28.52 -35.10
C GLU A 8 9.45 -27.03 -35.34
N SER A 9 8.73 -26.70 -36.42
CA SER A 9 8.28 -25.33 -36.71
C SER A 9 7.39 -24.78 -35.61
N ILE A 10 6.41 -25.55 -35.14
CA ILE A 10 5.51 -25.17 -34.04
C ILE A 10 6.29 -24.99 -32.73
N LYS A 11 7.23 -25.89 -32.43
CA LYS A 11 8.09 -25.81 -31.24
C LYS A 11 8.98 -24.57 -31.29
N LYS A 12 9.60 -24.26 -32.42
CA LYS A 12 10.42 -23.06 -32.63
C LYS A 12 9.61 -21.77 -32.49
N LYS A 13 8.39 -21.72 -33.05
CA LYS A 13 7.47 -20.59 -32.91
C LYS A 13 7.00 -20.41 -31.46
N THR A 14 6.80 -21.50 -30.72
CA THR A 14 6.43 -21.48 -29.30
C THR A 14 7.58 -21.00 -28.41
N ILE A 15 8.81 -21.48 -28.66
CA ILE A 15 10.01 -21.00 -27.97
C ILE A 15 10.23 -19.52 -28.25
N PHE A 16 10.06 -19.09 -29.50
CA PHE A 16 10.17 -17.68 -29.89
C PHE A 16 9.15 -16.80 -29.16
N LYS A 17 7.87 -17.22 -29.11
CA LYS A 17 6.83 -16.51 -28.34
C LYS A 17 7.16 -16.44 -26.84
N LYS A 18 7.64 -17.53 -26.24
CA LYS A 18 8.05 -17.55 -24.82
C LYS A 18 9.25 -16.64 -24.56
N SER A 19 10.21 -16.59 -25.50
CA SER A 19 11.35 -15.68 -25.42
C SER A 19 10.90 -14.23 -25.44
N ILE A 20 10.01 -13.86 -26.36
CA ILE A 20 9.44 -12.51 -26.43
C ILE A 20 8.72 -12.15 -25.13
N LEU A 21 7.89 -13.07 -24.62
CA LEU A 21 7.18 -12.85 -23.37
C LEU A 21 8.13 -12.66 -22.18
N LEU A 22 9.19 -13.47 -22.10
CA LEU A 22 10.20 -13.36 -21.06
C LEU A 22 10.95 -12.02 -21.15
N THR A 23 11.36 -11.62 -22.36
CA THR A 23 12.00 -10.32 -22.59
C THR A 23 11.09 -9.17 -22.18
N LEU A 24 9.81 -9.20 -22.58
CA LEU A 24 8.85 -8.17 -22.20
C LEU A 24 8.69 -8.08 -20.67
N LEU A 25 8.58 -9.24 -20.00
CA LEU A 25 8.49 -9.30 -18.53
C LEU A 25 9.73 -8.68 -17.88
N THR A 26 10.93 -9.03 -18.37
CA THR A 26 12.18 -8.47 -17.82
C THR A 26 12.30 -6.96 -18.03
N VAL A 27 11.83 -6.44 -19.16
CA VAL A 27 11.83 -4.99 -19.43
C VAL A 27 10.85 -4.27 -18.50
N ILE A 28 9.64 -4.80 -18.31
CA ILE A 28 8.64 -4.21 -17.41
C ILE A 28 9.17 -4.18 -15.98
N ILE A 29 9.65 -5.33 -15.48
CA ILE A 29 10.20 -5.44 -14.13
C ILE A 29 11.40 -4.50 -13.96
N GLY A 30 12.36 -4.55 -14.88
CA GLY A 30 13.55 -3.68 -14.84
C GLY A 30 13.19 -2.19 -14.85
N SER A 31 12.20 -1.78 -15.65
CA SER A 31 11.79 -0.38 -15.72
C SER A 31 11.28 0.17 -14.38
N GLY A 32 10.58 -0.65 -13.58
CA GLY A 32 10.12 -0.26 -12.25
C GLY A 32 11.26 -0.13 -11.23
N PHE A 33 12.26 -1.01 -11.28
CA PHE A 33 13.39 -0.99 -10.33
C PHE A 33 14.43 0.09 -10.60
N PHE A 34 14.62 0.48 -11.87
CA PHE A 34 15.63 1.47 -12.26
C PHE A 34 15.08 2.88 -12.47
N SER A 35 13.79 3.10 -12.20
CA SER A 35 13.19 4.43 -12.28
C SER A 35 13.78 5.35 -11.21
N SER A 36 14.40 6.45 -11.64
CA SER A 36 14.82 7.52 -10.73
C SER A 36 13.60 8.31 -10.27
N MET A 37 13.66 8.86 -9.06
CA MET A 37 12.62 9.80 -8.62
C MET A 37 12.53 10.98 -9.59
N PRO A 38 11.33 11.48 -9.92
CA PRO A 38 11.19 12.65 -10.77
C PRO A 38 11.99 13.83 -10.21
N LEU A 39 12.58 14.63 -11.09
CA LEU A 39 13.32 15.81 -10.67
C LEU A 39 12.39 16.74 -9.87
N GLY A 40 12.86 17.18 -8.70
CA GLY A 40 12.11 18.07 -7.82
C GLY A 40 11.16 17.38 -6.82
N THR A 41 11.06 16.04 -6.79
CA THR A 41 10.26 15.35 -5.76
C THR A 41 11.04 15.02 -4.49
N SER A 42 12.37 15.08 -4.55
CA SER A 42 13.21 14.95 -3.35
C SER A 42 13.20 16.27 -2.61
N TYR A 43 12.50 16.32 -1.48
CA TYR A 43 12.39 17.49 -0.62
C TYR A 43 13.00 17.16 0.75
N GLU A 44 14.00 17.95 1.15
CA GLU A 44 14.49 17.96 2.52
C GLU A 44 13.75 19.07 3.27
N GLY A 45 12.98 18.67 4.28
CA GLY A 45 12.21 19.61 5.09
C GLY A 45 13.12 20.41 6.03
N GLU A 46 12.69 21.63 6.36
CA GLU A 46 13.35 22.42 7.40
C GLU A 46 13.20 21.75 8.78
N LEU A 47 14.17 22.00 9.66
CA LEU A 47 14.07 21.57 11.05
C LEU A 47 12.90 22.30 11.73
N GLN A 48 11.97 21.52 12.29
CA GLN A 48 10.82 22.04 13.02
C GLN A 48 11.10 22.07 14.52
N ASP A 49 10.60 23.10 15.20
CA ASP A 49 10.64 23.16 16.67
C ASP A 49 9.71 22.09 17.26
N ILE A 50 10.28 21.20 18.07
CA ILE A 50 9.57 20.08 18.71
C ILE A 50 9.04 20.44 20.10
N SER A 51 9.10 21.72 20.51
CA SER A 51 8.64 22.19 21.81
C SER A 51 7.15 21.90 22.08
N TYR A 52 6.36 21.70 21.02
CA TYR A 52 4.93 21.40 21.09
C TYR A 52 4.58 20.09 20.36
N ILE A 53 5.09 18.96 20.86
CA ILE A 53 4.69 17.63 20.43
C ILE A 53 3.65 17.05 21.40
N GLU A 54 2.53 16.58 20.84
CA GLU A 54 1.55 15.77 21.56
C GLU A 54 1.69 14.30 21.14
N PHE A 55 1.84 13.41 22.12
CA PHE A 55 1.82 11.97 21.88
C PHE A 55 0.37 11.45 21.98
N LEU A 56 -0.19 11.05 20.84
CA LEU A 56 -1.53 10.48 20.78
C LEU A 56 -1.48 8.96 21.01
N TYR A 57 -2.37 8.49 21.86
CA TYR A 57 -2.49 7.07 22.18
C TYR A 57 -3.95 6.75 22.54
N ASP A 58 -4.33 5.51 22.24
CA ASP A 58 -5.62 4.96 22.63
C ASP A 58 -5.47 4.17 23.94
N LEU A 59 -6.51 4.20 24.78
CA LEU A 59 -6.57 3.40 26.00
C LEU A 59 -7.73 2.42 25.95
N SER A 60 -7.48 1.19 26.41
CA SER A 60 -8.52 0.19 26.64
C SER A 60 -8.28 -0.45 28.00
N TYR A 61 -9.22 -0.27 28.92
CA TYR A 61 -9.07 -0.74 30.30
C TYR A 61 -10.41 -1.13 30.92
N LYS A 62 -10.37 -1.84 32.04
CA LYS A 62 -11.57 -2.17 32.83
C LYS A 62 -11.75 -1.16 33.96
N LYS A 63 -12.97 -0.65 34.11
CA LYS A 63 -13.39 0.22 35.22
C LYS A 63 -14.79 -0.18 35.65
N ASP A 64 -15.00 -0.44 36.94
CA ASP A 64 -16.30 -0.83 37.50
C ASP A 64 -16.97 -2.01 36.77
N ASN A 65 -16.15 -3.02 36.43
CA ASN A 65 -16.53 -4.21 35.65
C ASN A 65 -17.06 -3.91 34.22
N LYS A 66 -16.84 -2.69 33.72
CA LYS A 66 -17.12 -2.28 32.35
C LYS A 66 -15.81 -2.07 31.59
N THR A 67 -15.78 -2.42 30.32
CA THR A 67 -14.68 -2.08 29.42
C THR A 67 -14.84 -0.62 29.00
N VAL A 68 -13.82 0.20 29.22
CA VAL A 68 -13.71 1.58 28.76
C VAL A 68 -12.71 1.64 27.62
N ARG A 69 -13.03 2.42 26.59
CA ARG A 69 -12.17 2.65 25.42
C ARG A 69 -12.10 4.12 25.11
N GLU A 70 -10.89 4.60 24.85
CA GLU A 70 -10.60 5.97 24.44
C GLU A 70 -9.95 5.92 23.05
N HIS A 71 -10.66 6.41 22.03
CA HIS A 71 -10.26 6.37 20.61
C HIS A 71 -9.70 7.72 20.15
N LYS A 72 -8.69 8.23 20.88
CA LYS A 72 -8.15 9.59 20.66
C LYS A 72 -7.48 9.74 19.30
N ILE A 73 -6.79 8.71 18.83
CA ILE A 73 -6.10 8.75 17.53
C ILE A 73 -7.12 8.95 16.40
N PHE A 74 -8.21 8.19 16.43
CA PHE A 74 -9.25 8.29 15.40
C PHE A 74 -9.97 9.65 15.46
N ASP A 75 -10.30 10.12 16.66
CA ASP A 75 -10.91 11.44 16.84
C ASP A 75 -10.04 12.57 16.30
N GLU A 76 -8.72 12.53 16.55
CA GLU A 76 -7.80 13.54 16.03
C GLU A 76 -7.65 13.46 14.51
N ILE A 77 -7.61 12.26 13.92
CA ILE A 77 -7.64 12.09 12.45
C ILE A 77 -8.89 12.77 11.85
N ILE A 78 -10.07 12.52 12.42
CA ILE A 78 -11.32 13.14 11.95
C ILE A 78 -11.30 14.66 12.13
N LYS A 79 -10.72 15.15 13.23
CA LYS A 79 -10.55 16.58 13.49
C LYS A 79 -9.59 17.22 12.48
N MET A 80 -8.47 16.57 12.15
CA MET A 80 -7.55 17.01 11.10
C MET A 80 -8.25 17.07 9.74
N ILE A 81 -9.03 16.04 9.39
CA ILE A 81 -9.82 16.00 8.14
C ILE A 81 -10.78 17.19 8.07
N LYS A 82 -11.51 17.48 9.16
CA LYS A 82 -12.45 18.60 9.22
C LYS A 82 -11.79 19.98 9.16
N LYS A 83 -10.52 20.09 9.56
CA LYS A 83 -9.76 21.35 9.59
C LYS A 83 -8.98 21.63 8.30
N ALA A 84 -8.83 20.65 7.41
CA ALA A 84 -8.08 20.86 6.18
C ALA A 84 -8.82 21.86 5.25
N GLU A 85 -8.08 22.87 4.78
CA GLU A 85 -8.65 23.95 3.96
C GLU A 85 -8.46 23.72 2.45
N GLU A 86 -7.29 23.20 2.04
CA GLU A 86 -6.95 23.05 0.61
C GLU A 86 -6.93 21.59 0.14
N PHE A 87 -5.97 20.80 0.62
CA PHE A 87 -5.85 19.39 0.24
C PHE A 87 -5.28 18.56 1.39
N MET A 88 -5.58 17.27 1.37
CA MET A 88 -5.07 16.29 2.32
C MET A 88 -4.55 15.07 1.57
N ILE A 89 -3.35 14.63 1.93
CA ILE A 89 -2.80 13.34 1.49
C ILE A 89 -2.92 12.40 2.69
N ILE A 90 -3.74 11.37 2.54
CA ILE A 90 -3.95 10.36 3.58
C ILE A 90 -3.55 9.01 3.01
N ASP A 91 -2.73 8.29 3.76
CA ASP A 91 -2.48 6.87 3.51
C ASP A 91 -3.20 6.06 4.58
N ILE A 92 -4.22 5.29 4.18
CA ILE A 92 -5.00 4.44 5.09
C ILE A 92 -4.93 3.01 4.58
N PHE A 93 -4.14 2.18 5.24
CA PHE A 93 -4.10 0.74 4.99
C PHE A 93 -5.19 0.00 5.78
N LEU A 94 -5.73 -1.08 5.19
CA LEU A 94 -6.69 -2.00 5.82
C LEU A 94 -8.06 -1.40 6.20
N PHE A 95 -8.47 -0.31 5.56
CA PHE A 95 -9.81 0.28 5.78
C PHE A 95 -10.93 -0.36 4.93
N ASN A 96 -10.58 -1.37 4.13
CA ASN A 96 -11.49 -2.12 3.28
C ASN A 96 -12.28 -3.18 4.09
N ASP A 97 -13.50 -3.47 3.63
CA ASP A 97 -14.44 -4.40 4.27
C ASP A 97 -14.11 -5.89 4.01
N ASP A 98 -13.01 -6.15 3.30
CA ASP A 98 -12.57 -7.49 2.93
C ASP A 98 -11.70 -8.10 4.04
N TYR A 99 -12.37 -8.60 5.08
CA TYR A 99 -11.76 -9.37 6.16
C TYR A 99 -12.50 -10.70 6.38
N ASP A 100 -11.74 -11.71 6.82
CA ASP A 100 -12.30 -13.01 7.18
C ASP A 100 -13.22 -12.84 8.41
N ARG A 101 -14.53 -12.93 8.17
CA ARG A 101 -15.58 -12.73 9.19
C ARG A 101 -15.70 -13.87 10.20
N LYS A 102 -14.74 -14.79 10.23
CA LYS A 102 -14.66 -15.86 11.25
C LYS A 102 -14.45 -15.31 12.66
N ASN A 103 -13.85 -14.13 12.80
CA ASN A 103 -13.59 -13.52 14.10
C ASN A 103 -14.57 -12.38 14.36
N GLU A 104 -15.15 -12.37 15.56
CA GLU A 104 -15.89 -11.22 16.08
C GLU A 104 -14.89 -10.22 16.64
N PHE A 105 -14.92 -9.00 16.09
CA PHE A 105 -14.18 -7.88 16.65
C PHE A 105 -15.10 -7.09 17.59
N PRO A 106 -14.53 -6.49 18.63
CA PRO A 106 -15.31 -5.60 19.46
C PRO A 106 -15.87 -4.41 18.66
N PRO A 107 -17.04 -3.86 19.07
CA PRO A 107 -17.57 -2.67 18.43
C PRO A 107 -16.62 -1.48 18.62
N LEU A 108 -16.61 -0.58 17.62
CA LEU A 108 -15.99 0.75 17.70
C LEU A 108 -16.74 1.63 18.70
#